data_AF-A0A125W4Z8-F1
#
_entry.id   AF-A0A125W4Z8-F1
#
_cell.length_a   1.000
_cell.length_b   1.000
_cell.length_c   1.000
_cell.angle_alpha   90.00
_cell.angle_beta   90.00
_cell.angle_gamma   90.00
#
_symmetry.space_group_name_H-M   'P 1'
#
loop_
_entity.id
_entity.type
_entity.pdbx_description
1 polymer ?
#
loop_
_entity_poly.entity_id
_entity_poly.type
_entity_poly.pdbx_seq_one_letter_code
_entity_poly.pdbx_strand_id
1 'polypeptide(L)' 'MDKLVQKKYVLHKVKRTFYKANVTISQIVVNSIANELYKEFTKCSEKEQERLLVSDELVKLLWDKHMATKEKELFKEI' A
#
# COMPACT_ATOMS: atom_id res chain seq x y z
N MET A 1 -12.43 2.05 -12.84
CA MET A 1 -12.12 0.61 -12.63
C MET A 1 -12.99 0.12 -11.47
N ASP A 2 -13.56 -1.07 -11.54
CA ASP A 2 -14.38 -1.61 -10.44
C ASP A 2 -13.57 -1.76 -9.13
N LYS A 3 -14.20 -1.56 -7.96
CA LYS A 3 -13.53 -1.56 -6.65
C LYS A 3 -12.85 -2.90 -6.34
N LEU A 4 -13.44 -4.03 -6.76
CA LEU A 4 -12.83 -5.35 -6.57
C LEU A 4 -11.58 -5.49 -7.44
N VAL A 5 -11.62 -4.96 -8.67
CA VAL A 5 -10.48 -4.97 -9.59
C VAL A 5 -9.35 -4.09 -9.05
N GLN A 6 -9.65 -2.89 -8.55
CA GLN A 6 -8.67 -2.00 -7.91
C GLN A 6 -8.00 -2.69 -6.72
N LYS A 7 -8.79 -3.30 -5.83
CA LYS A 7 -8.26 -4.06 -4.68
C LYS A 7 -7.29 -5.14 -5.12
N LYS A 8 -7.70 -5.99 -6.07
CA LYS A 8 -6.84 -7.07 -6.59
C LYS A 8 -5.55 -6.51 -7.19
N TYR A 9 -5.64 -5.44 -7.97
CA TYR A 9 -4.50 -4.80 -8.60
C TYR A 9 -3.49 -4.27 -7.57
N VAL A 10 -3.94 -3.47 -6.59
CA VAL A 10 -3.07 -2.89 -5.55
C VAL A 10 -2.39 -4.00 -4.75
N LEU A 11 -3.15 -4.98 -4.26
CA LEU A 11 -2.60 -6.10 -3.49
C LEU A 11 -1.56 -6.88 -4.29
N HIS A 12 -1.84 -7.15 -5.57
CA HIS A 12 -0.90 -7.86 -6.44
C HIS A 12 0.38 -7.06 -6.70
N LYS A 13 0.26 -5.75 -6.97
CA LYS A 13 1.41 -4.86 -7.23
C LYS A 13 2.34 -4.78 -6.01
N VAL A 14 1.77 -4.65 -4.81
CA VAL A 14 2.55 -4.67 -3.56
C VAL A 14 3.26 -6.02 -3.38
N LYS A 15 2.52 -7.13 -3.38
CA LYS A 15 3.10 -8.47 -3.18
C LYS A 15 4.23 -8.76 -4.17
N ARG A 16 4.01 -8.47 -5.45
CA ARG A 16 5.01 -8.68 -6.51
C ARG A 16 6.27 -7.84 -6.30
N THR A 17 6.15 -6.63 -5.76
CA THR A 17 7.31 -5.77 -5.46
C THR A 17 8.21 -6.41 -4.41
N PHE A 18 7.63 -6.92 -3.33
CA PHE A 18 8.39 -7.61 -2.29
C PHE A 18 8.95 -8.96 -2.79
N TYR A 19 8.17 -9.79 -3.48
CA TYR A 19 8.70 -11.05 -4.00
C TYR A 19 9.84 -10.86 -5.01
N LYS A 20 9.78 -9.83 -5.87
CA LYS A 20 10.86 -9.51 -6.81
C LYS A 20 12.13 -9.00 -6.14
N ALA A 21 12.01 -8.34 -4.99
CA ALA A 21 13.16 -7.88 -4.23
C ALA A 21 13.95 -9.04 -3.57
N ASN A 22 13.53 -10.30 -3.77
CA ASN A 22 14.18 -11.51 -3.25
C ASN A 22 14.41 -11.48 -1.73
N VAL A 23 13.56 -10.73 -1.03
CA VAL A 23 13.61 -10.58 0.41
C VAL A 23 13.15 -11.87 1.06
N THR A 24 13.92 -12.33 2.06
CA THR A 24 13.61 -13.51 2.92
C THR A 24 12.43 -13.25 3.87
N ILE A 25 11.51 -12.37 3.49
CA ILE A 25 10.34 -12.00 4.26
C ILE A 25 9.28 -13.10 4.08
N SER A 26 8.70 -13.53 5.20
CA SER A 26 7.65 -14.55 5.17
C SER A 26 6.41 -14.05 4.43
N GLN A 27 5.70 -14.96 3.78
CA GLN A 27 4.48 -14.65 3.04
C GLN A 27 3.41 -13.99 3.92
N ILE A 28 3.35 -14.34 5.21
CA ILE A 28 2.41 -13.74 6.17
C ILE A 28 2.69 -12.25 6.33
N VAL A 29 3.96 -11.86 6.47
CA VAL A 29 4.36 -10.45 6.59
C VAL A 29 4.06 -9.68 5.30
N VAL A 30 4.38 -10.24 4.13
CA VAL A 30 4.06 -9.60 2.83
C VAL A 30 2.55 -9.40 2.66
N ASN A 31 1.74 -10.38 3.07
CA ASN A 31 0.28 -10.26 3.03
C ASN A 31 -0.24 -9.16 3.97
N SER A 32 0.34 -9.05 5.17
CA SER A 32 0.00 -7.99 6.11
C SER A 32 0.31 -6.60 5.54
N ILE A 33 1.53 -6.41 5.02
CA ILE A 33 1.95 -5.16 4.36
C ILE A 33 1.01 -4.81 3.21
N ALA A 34 0.68 -5.77 2.34
CA ALA A 34 -0.24 -5.52 1.23
C ALA A 34 -1.61 -5.02 1.70
N ASN A 35 -2.14 -5.57 2.79
CA ASN A 35 -3.41 -5.13 3.36
C ASN A 35 -3.31 -3.73 3.97
N GLU A 36 -2.24 -3.42 4.71
CA GLU A 36 -2.05 -2.08 5.28
C GLU A 36 -1.88 -1.01 4.20
N LEU A 37 -1.08 -1.27 3.16
CA LEU A 37 -0.93 -0.34 2.04
C LEU A 37 -2.24 -0.17 1.26
N TYR A 38 -3.06 -1.21 1.15
CA TYR A 38 -4.40 -1.07 0.57
C TYR A 38 -5.33 -0.23 1.45
N LYS A 39 -5.24 -0.30 2.78
CA LYS A 39 -5.99 0.60 3.67
C LYS A 39 -5.59 2.06 3.41
N GLU A 40 -4.30 2.36 3.29
CA GLU A 40 -3.83 3.71 2.94
C GLU A 40 -4.34 4.17 1.57
N PHE A 41 -4.37 3.27 0.59
CA PHE A 41 -4.96 3.55 -0.72
C PHE A 41 -6.46 3.94 -0.59
N THR A 42 -7.24 3.21 0.21
CA THR A 42 -8.67 3.51 0.39
C THR A 42 -8.95 4.81 1.14
N LYS A 43 -7.99 5.32 1.91
CA LYS A 43 -8.09 6.64 2.57
C LYS A 43 -7.84 7.82 1.60
N CYS A 44 -7.24 7.55 0.44
CA CYS A 44 -6.97 8.57 -0.57
C CYS A 44 -8.26 9.03 -1.25
N SER A 45 -8.29 10.28 -1.73
CA SER A 45 -9.39 10.76 -2.58
C SER A 45 -9.47 9.96 -3.89
N GLU A 46 -10.64 9.91 -4.54
CA GLU A 46 -10.81 9.17 -5.81
C GLU A 46 -9.80 9.61 -6.87
N LYS A 47 -9.60 10.93 -7.03
CA LYS A 47 -8.61 11.50 -7.95
C LYS A 47 -7.17 11.07 -7.63
N GLU A 48 -6.85 10.94 -6.36
CA GLU A 48 -5.54 10.45 -5.92
C GLU A 48 -5.39 8.96 -6.15
N GLN A 49 -6.45 8.17 -5.89
CA GLN A 49 -6.48 6.75 -6.21
C GLN A 49 -6.24 6.50 -7.71
N GLU A 50 -6.90 7.27 -8.59
CA GLU A 50 -6.69 7.18 -10.04
C GLU A 50 -5.23 7.46 -10.43
N ARG A 51 -4.63 8.52 -9.87
CA ARG A 51 -3.21 8.86 -10.09
C ARG A 51 -2.29 7.75 -9.60
N LEU A 52 -2.56 7.17 -8.44
CA LEU A 52 -1.76 6.09 -7.88
C LEU A 52 -1.84 4.84 -8.76
N LEU A 53 -3.02 4.48 -9.25
CA LEU A 53 -3.23 3.26 -10.05
C LEU A 53 -2.37 3.25 -11.32
N VAL A 54 -2.16 4.41 -11.95
CA VAL A 54 -1.32 4.57 -13.14
C VAL A 54 0.16 4.86 -12.83
N SER A 55 0.51 5.06 -11.55
CA SER A 55 1.89 5.36 -11.13
C SER A 55 2.73 4.08 -11.00
N ASP A 56 3.95 4.14 -11.52
CA ASP A 56 4.98 3.12 -11.29
C ASP A 56 5.49 3.12 -9.84
N GLU A 57 5.39 4.26 -9.15
CA GLU A 57 5.81 4.44 -7.77
C GLU A 57 4.70 4.12 -6.75
N LEU A 58 3.58 3.53 -7.17
CA LEU A 58 2.42 3.23 -6.31
C LEU A 58 2.82 2.65 -4.94
N VAL A 59 3.72 1.65 -4.93
CA VAL A 59 4.09 0.95 -3.68
C VAL A 59 4.88 1.87 -2.74
N LYS A 60 5.80 2.66 -3.29
CA LYS A 60 6.59 3.63 -2.52
C LYS A 60 5.70 4.73 -1.94
N LEU A 61 4.84 5.32 -2.76
CA LEU A 61 3.94 6.40 -2.31
C LEU A 61 2.96 5.93 -1.23
N LEU A 62 2.43 4.71 -1.34
CA LEU A 62 1.59 4.13 -0.30
C LEU A 62 2.39 3.83 0.98
N TRP A 63 3.63 3.37 0.85
CA TRP A 63 4.52 3.14 1.98
C TRP A 63 4.83 4.43 2.75
N ASP A 64 5.19 5.51 2.03
CA ASP A 64 5.48 6.81 2.63
C ASP A 64 4.26 7.35 3.41
N LYS A 65 3.06 7.19 2.83
CA LYS A 65 1.79 7.53 3.51
C LYS A 65 1.54 6.69 4.77
N HIS A 66 1.82 5.39 4.69
CA HIS A 66 1.68 4.50 5.83
C HIS A 66 2.60 4.93 6.98
N MET A 67 3.87 5.22 6.68
CA MET A 67 4.84 5.68 7.67
C MET A 67 4.43 7.01 8.29
N ALA A 68 3.99 7.99 7.48
CA ALA A 68 3.52 9.27 8.00
C ALA A 68 2.27 9.13 8.89
N THR A 69 1.38 8.18 8.57
CA THR A 69 0.20 7.88 9.40
C THR A 69 0.63 7.27 10.73
N LYS A 70 1.54 6.30 10.71
CA LYS A 70 2.06 5.64 11.92
C LYS A 70 2.81 6.61 12.83
N GLU A 71 3.61 7.49 12.24
CA GLU A 71 4.31 8.56 12.95
C GLU A 71 3.31 9.48 13.64
N LYS A 72 2.26 9.92 12.94
CA LYS A 72 1.21 10.77 13.52
C LYS A 72 0.41 10.06 14.62
N GLU A 73 0.15 8.76 14.48
CA GLU A 73 -0.50 7.95 15.52
C GLU A 73 0.37 7.89 16.78
N LEU A 74 1.67 7.61 16.62
CA LEU A 74 2.63 7.56 17.73
C LEU A 74 2.71 8.90 18.48
N PHE A 75 2.77 10.02 17.77
CA PHE A 75 2.82 11.35 18.39
C PHE A 75 1.52 11.78 19.10
N LYS A 76 0.39 11.11 18.84
CA LYS A 76 -0.86 11.37 19.57
C LYS A 76 -0.96 10.58 20.88
N GLU A 77 -0.10 9.59 21.08
CA GLU A 77 -0.07 8.75 22.27
C GLU A 77 0.87 9.27 23.37
N ILE A 78 1.58 10.39 23.11
CA ILE A 78 2.44 11.13 24.06
C ILE A 78 1.75 12.41 24.51
#